data_AF-A0A7V4QQK7-F1
#
_entry.id   AF-A0A7V4QQK7-F1
#
_cell.length_a   1.000
_cell.length_b   1.000
_cell.length_c   1.000
_cell.angle_alpha   90.00
_cell.angle_beta   90.00
_cell.angle_gamma   90.00
#
_symmetry.space_group_name_H-M   'P 1'
#
loop_
_entity.id
_entity.type
_entity.pdbx_description
1 polymer ?
#
loop_
_entity_poly.entity_id
_entity_poly.type
_entity_poly.pdbx_seq_one_letter_code
_entity_poly.pdbx_strand_id
1 'polypeptide(L)'
;MKKIIFFSILLITSFAFVENDYVTLDCVLHVHTNFSSGKDTIEKIVELAETHNIDCVVLTDHLVKKIEFGIWPFRKIIKRSVNLASVKKFGVENYLSKIKQINRRQNDVIVIAGVEVTPHYFWSVEEDSLVVNNLHKHMLVIGVPQEDLFNSLAVLGNELTAGKFKIFSLWPIIILLLGIFLRSKFLIISSLILLAINFPFKYLPFDQYKNYFELPYQ
;
A
#
# COMPACT_ATOMS: atom_id res chain seq x y z
N MET A 1 56.87 46.50 -46.67
CA MET A 1 56.17 46.11 -45.42
C MET A 1 55.06 45.12 -45.78
N LYS A 2 55.18 43.85 -45.37
CA LYS A 2 54.19 42.79 -45.67
C LYS A 2 53.02 42.90 -44.70
N LYS A 3 51.79 43.06 -45.21
CA LYS A 3 50.56 42.98 -44.40
C LYS A 3 50.20 41.50 -44.22
N ILE A 4 50.30 40.99 -43.00
CA ILE A 4 49.81 39.66 -42.61
C ILE A 4 48.33 39.82 -42.26
N ILE A 5 47.46 39.13 -43.00
CA ILE A 5 46.01 39.08 -42.73
C ILE A 5 45.79 37.87 -41.83
N PHE A 6 45.32 38.10 -40.61
CA PHE A 6 44.97 37.06 -39.65
C PHE A 6 43.51 36.65 -39.90
N PHE A 7 43.28 35.43 -40.38
CA PHE A 7 41.94 34.87 -40.52
C PHE A 7 41.57 34.17 -39.21
N SER A 8 40.68 34.77 -38.42
CA SER A 8 40.12 34.14 -37.23
C SER A 8 38.97 33.23 -37.63
N ILE A 9 39.18 31.91 -37.57
CA ILE A 9 38.12 30.93 -37.74
C ILE A 9 37.36 30.84 -36.42
N LEU A 10 36.13 31.36 -36.40
CA LEU A 10 35.21 31.21 -35.28
C LEU A 10 34.57 29.82 -35.36
N LEU A 11 35.08 28.86 -34.58
CA LEU A 11 34.39 27.58 -34.37
C LEU A 11 33.14 27.85 -33.50
N ILE A 12 31.98 27.92 -34.14
CA ILE A 12 30.69 27.89 -33.44
C ILE A 12 30.44 26.43 -33.07
N THR A 13 30.74 26.06 -31.83
CA THR A 13 30.29 24.79 -31.27
C THR A 13 28.79 24.88 -31.02
N SER A 14 27.99 24.28 -31.90
CA SER A 14 26.57 24.09 -31.65
C SER A 14 26.39 23.16 -30.46
N PHE A 15 26.11 23.71 -29.29
CA PHE A 15 25.49 22.95 -28.21
C PHE A 15 24.08 22.60 -28.67
N ALA A 16 23.89 21.37 -29.18
CA ALA A 16 22.56 20.81 -29.34
C ALA A 16 21.95 20.67 -27.94
N PHE A 17 21.07 21.60 -27.59
CA PHE A 17 20.15 21.37 -26.49
C PHE A 17 19.27 20.19 -26.92
N VAL A 18 19.35 19.08 -26.18
CA VAL A 18 18.34 18.04 -26.26
C VAL A 18 17.10 18.63 -25.60
N GLU A 19 16.24 19.23 -26.43
CA GLU A 19 14.87 19.55 -26.04
C GLU A 19 14.18 18.20 -25.87
N ASN A 20 13.96 17.78 -24.62
CA ASN A 20 13.10 16.64 -24.36
C ASN A 20 11.68 17.08 -24.72
N ASP A 21 11.18 16.64 -25.87
CA ASP A 21 9.79 16.84 -26.27
C ASP A 21 8.89 16.12 -25.26
N TYR A 22 8.35 16.86 -24.29
CA TYR A 22 7.34 16.36 -23.37
C TYR A 22 5.96 16.49 -24.02
N VAL A 23 5.18 15.41 -23.99
CA VAL A 23 3.77 15.42 -24.40
C VAL A 23 2.91 15.76 -23.19
N THR A 24 1.97 16.70 -23.36
CA THR A 24 0.95 16.97 -22.35
C THR A 24 -0.17 15.94 -22.49
N LEU A 25 -0.61 15.36 -21.38
CA LEU A 25 -1.69 14.38 -21.33
C LEU A 25 -2.80 14.91 -20.42
N ASP A 26 -4.04 14.81 -20.90
CA ASP A 26 -5.21 15.09 -20.09
C ASP A 26 -5.53 13.85 -19.24
N CYS A 27 -5.25 13.94 -17.94
CA CYS A 27 -5.33 12.83 -17.01
C CYS A 27 -6.48 13.00 -16.01
N VAL A 28 -7.19 11.92 -15.71
CA VAL A 28 -8.05 11.84 -14.52
C VAL A 28 -7.32 11.05 -13.42
N LEU A 29 -7.21 11.70 -12.26
CA LEU A 29 -6.57 11.14 -11.07
C LEU A 29 -7.62 10.63 -10.08
N HIS A 30 -7.23 9.64 -9.27
CA HIS A 30 -8.00 9.16 -8.12
C HIS A 30 -9.30 8.43 -8.54
N VAL A 31 -9.16 7.45 -9.45
CA VAL A 31 -10.30 6.65 -9.93
C VAL A 31 -10.34 5.29 -9.22
N HIS A 32 -11.51 4.94 -8.69
CA HIS A 32 -11.76 3.62 -8.10
C HIS A 32 -12.54 2.74 -9.06
N THR A 33 -12.27 1.45 -9.00
CA THR A 33 -12.91 0.41 -9.81
C THR A 33 -13.59 -0.61 -8.92
N ASN A 34 -14.19 -1.63 -9.52
CA ASN A 34 -14.75 -2.76 -8.81
C ASN A 34 -13.72 -3.63 -8.04
N PHE A 35 -12.42 -3.33 -8.14
CA PHE A 35 -11.40 -3.87 -7.23
C PHE A 35 -11.46 -3.26 -5.82
N SER A 36 -12.15 -2.13 -5.62
CA SER A 36 -12.41 -1.58 -4.29
C SER A 36 -13.81 -0.99 -4.15
N SER A 37 -13.95 0.33 -4.02
CA SER A 37 -15.21 1.05 -3.80
C SER A 37 -15.89 1.54 -5.08
N GLY A 38 -15.24 1.41 -6.23
CA GLY A 38 -15.84 1.73 -7.52
C GLY A 38 -16.87 0.69 -7.95
N LYS A 39 -17.78 1.09 -8.84
CA LYS A 39 -18.80 0.20 -9.40
C LYS A 39 -18.36 -0.39 -10.74
N ASP A 40 -17.60 0.38 -11.51
CA ASP A 40 -17.24 0.06 -12.88
C ASP A 40 -15.95 -0.77 -12.97
N THR A 41 -15.84 -1.56 -14.04
CA THR A 41 -14.61 -2.28 -14.37
C THR A 41 -13.58 -1.32 -14.96
N ILE A 42 -12.31 -1.74 -15.01
CA ILE A 42 -11.25 -0.95 -15.65
C ILE A 42 -11.59 -0.69 -17.13
N GLU A 43 -12.15 -1.66 -17.84
CA GLU A 43 -12.57 -1.49 -19.25
C GLU A 43 -13.64 -0.42 -19.40
N LYS A 44 -14.63 -0.39 -18.52
CA LYS A 44 -15.69 0.62 -18.61
C LYS A 44 -15.15 2.02 -18.32
N ILE A 45 -14.21 2.13 -17.38
CA ILE A 45 -13.51 3.38 -17.10
C ILE A 45 -12.70 3.85 -18.32
N VAL A 46 -12.03 2.94 -19.02
CA VAL A 46 -11.29 3.25 -20.27
C VAL A 46 -12.25 3.71 -21.38
N GLU A 47 -13.35 3.00 -21.60
CA GLU A 47 -14.37 3.39 -22.60
C GLU A 47 -14.94 4.80 -22.33
N LEU A 48 -15.17 5.12 -21.05
CA LEU A 48 -15.61 6.45 -20.64
C LEU A 48 -14.53 7.51 -20.88
N ALA A 49 -13.28 7.22 -20.55
CA ALA A 49 -12.15 8.11 -20.78
C ALA A 49 -11.97 8.42 -22.28
N GLU A 50 -12.04 7.39 -23.15
CA GLU A 50 -12.01 7.54 -24.61
C GLU A 50 -13.14 8.45 -25.10
N THR A 51 -14.37 8.21 -24.63
CA THR A 51 -15.56 9.01 -24.99
C THR A 51 -15.41 10.49 -24.60
N HIS A 52 -14.61 10.79 -23.59
CA HIS A 52 -14.36 12.14 -23.08
C HIS A 52 -13.03 12.76 -23.55
N ASN A 53 -12.30 12.11 -24.46
CA ASN A 53 -10.97 12.54 -24.92
C ASN A 53 -9.97 12.72 -23.76
N ILE A 54 -9.97 11.79 -22.81
CA ILE A 54 -9.02 11.74 -21.69
C ILE A 54 -7.90 10.77 -22.06
N ASP A 55 -6.65 11.24 -22.09
CA ASP A 55 -5.49 10.45 -22.52
C ASP A 55 -5.03 9.44 -21.46
N CYS A 56 -5.36 9.66 -20.18
CA CYS A 56 -4.86 8.83 -19.10
C CYS A 56 -5.78 8.76 -17.89
N VAL A 57 -5.84 7.58 -17.28
CA VAL A 57 -6.54 7.34 -16.01
C VAL A 57 -5.60 6.74 -14.98
N VAL A 58 -5.53 7.37 -13.82
CA VAL A 58 -4.79 6.85 -12.67
C VAL A 58 -5.75 6.17 -11.70
N LEU A 59 -5.66 4.85 -11.65
CA LEU A 59 -6.43 4.05 -10.72
C LEU A 59 -5.82 4.13 -9.32
N THR A 60 -6.66 4.22 -8.29
CA THR A 60 -6.23 4.33 -6.89
C THR A 60 -7.14 3.53 -5.98
N ASP A 61 -7.46 2.31 -6.39
CA ASP A 61 -8.26 1.40 -5.57
C ASP A 61 -7.63 1.20 -4.17
N HIS A 62 -8.46 1.03 -3.14
CA HIS A 62 -7.93 0.82 -1.79
C HIS A 62 -7.07 -0.45 -1.74
N LEU A 63 -5.81 -0.35 -1.30
CA LEU A 63 -4.94 -1.52 -1.17
C LEU A 63 -5.50 -2.50 -0.13
N VAL A 64 -5.78 -1.98 1.07
CA VAL A 64 -6.43 -2.69 2.18
C VAL A 64 -7.50 -1.76 2.74
N LYS A 65 -8.72 -2.25 2.86
CA LYS A 65 -9.83 -1.53 3.51
C LYS A 65 -10.39 -2.37 4.64
N LYS A 66 -9.69 -2.33 5.77
CA LYS A 66 -9.98 -3.14 6.95
C LYS A 66 -9.91 -2.28 8.22
N ILE A 67 -10.99 -2.31 9.00
CA ILE A 67 -11.06 -1.68 10.31
C ILE A 67 -11.22 -2.78 11.35
N GLU A 68 -10.40 -2.78 12.40
CA GLU A 68 -10.35 -3.85 13.39
C GLU A 68 -10.18 -3.27 14.81
N PHE A 69 -11.02 -3.73 15.73
CA PHE A 69 -10.89 -3.48 17.17
C PHE A 69 -10.77 -4.80 17.94
N GLY A 70 -9.69 -4.96 18.69
CA GLY A 70 -9.42 -6.12 19.53
C GLY A 70 -9.48 -5.79 21.02
N ILE A 71 -9.93 -6.76 21.81
CA ILE A 71 -10.04 -6.62 23.27
C ILE A 71 -8.74 -7.06 23.95
N TRP A 72 -8.20 -6.24 24.85
CA TRP A 72 -7.02 -6.60 25.62
C TRP A 72 -7.33 -7.68 26.67
N PRO A 73 -6.46 -8.68 26.91
CA PRO A 73 -5.13 -8.90 26.30
C PRO A 73 -5.16 -9.70 24.98
N PHE A 74 -6.32 -10.16 24.54
CA PHE A 74 -6.49 -11.07 23.40
C PHE A 74 -6.72 -10.34 22.06
N ARG A 75 -6.11 -9.17 21.84
CA ARG A 75 -6.45 -8.25 20.72
C ARG A 75 -6.33 -8.88 19.32
N LYS A 76 -5.51 -9.92 19.18
CA LYS A 76 -5.32 -10.63 17.91
C LYS A 76 -6.31 -11.79 17.67
N ILE A 77 -6.95 -12.27 18.73
CA ILE A 77 -7.89 -13.42 18.71
C ILE A 77 -9.33 -12.95 18.89
N ILE A 78 -9.60 -12.19 19.96
CA ILE A 78 -10.93 -11.65 20.27
C ILE A 78 -11.03 -10.24 19.71
N LYS A 79 -11.62 -10.13 18.52
CA LYS A 79 -11.71 -8.88 17.80
C LYS A 79 -12.92 -8.81 16.88
N ARG A 80 -13.36 -7.59 16.61
CA ARG A 80 -14.35 -7.28 15.58
C ARG A 80 -13.64 -6.64 14.40
N SER A 81 -13.88 -7.17 13.20
CA SER A 81 -13.30 -6.63 11.96
C SER A 81 -14.39 -6.35 10.93
N VAL A 82 -14.25 -5.24 10.21
CA VAL A 82 -15.02 -4.92 9.01
C VAL A 82 -14.05 -4.90 7.84
N ASN A 83 -14.22 -5.85 6.92
CA ASN A 83 -13.37 -6.01 5.73
C ASN A 83 -14.18 -5.64 4.49
N LEU A 84 -13.75 -4.59 3.80
CA LEU A 84 -14.38 -4.12 2.57
C LEU A 84 -13.60 -4.58 1.33
N ALA A 85 -14.20 -4.37 0.16
CA ALA A 85 -13.54 -4.58 -1.13
C ALA A 85 -12.24 -3.75 -1.21
N SER A 86 -11.18 -4.39 -1.68
CA SER A 86 -9.83 -3.83 -1.78
C SER A 86 -8.96 -4.68 -2.70
N VAL A 87 -7.91 -4.08 -3.26
CA VAL A 87 -6.98 -4.76 -4.18
C VAL A 87 -6.39 -6.01 -3.53
N LYS A 88 -6.00 -5.95 -2.25
CA LYS A 88 -5.45 -7.13 -1.55
C LYS A 88 -6.44 -8.28 -1.45
N LYS A 89 -7.75 -7.98 -1.32
CA LYS A 89 -8.81 -8.99 -1.26
C LYS A 89 -9.01 -9.70 -2.60
N PHE A 90 -8.90 -8.97 -3.71
CA PHE A 90 -9.04 -9.52 -5.07
C PHE A 90 -7.73 -10.05 -5.67
N GLY A 91 -6.60 -9.81 -5.00
CA GLY A 91 -5.26 -10.18 -5.43
C GLY A 91 -4.56 -9.03 -6.16
N VAL A 92 -3.37 -8.65 -5.66
CA VAL A 92 -2.55 -7.60 -6.27
C VAL A 92 -2.10 -7.99 -7.67
N GLU A 93 -1.69 -9.25 -7.87
CA GLU A 93 -1.31 -9.78 -9.18
C GLU A 93 -2.46 -9.66 -10.21
N ASN A 94 -3.68 -10.01 -9.79
CA ASN A 94 -4.87 -9.92 -10.64
C ASN A 94 -5.14 -8.45 -11.06
N TYR A 95 -5.05 -7.52 -10.11
CA TYR A 95 -5.19 -6.10 -10.39
C TYR A 95 -4.15 -5.57 -11.39
N LEU A 96 -2.86 -5.84 -11.15
CA LEU A 96 -1.77 -5.37 -12.01
C LEU A 96 -1.78 -6.05 -13.40
N SER A 97 -2.06 -7.35 -13.45
CA SER A 97 -2.14 -8.09 -14.71
C SER A 97 -3.32 -7.62 -15.56
N LYS A 98 -4.44 -7.24 -14.94
CA LYS A 98 -5.59 -6.67 -15.63
C LYS A 98 -5.27 -5.33 -16.28
N ILE A 99 -4.63 -4.43 -15.54
CA ILE A 99 -4.17 -3.12 -16.06
C ILE A 99 -3.20 -3.34 -17.23
N LYS A 100 -2.21 -4.22 -17.05
CA LYS A 100 -1.23 -4.55 -18.09
C LYS A 100 -1.88 -5.16 -19.34
N GLN A 101 -2.93 -5.98 -19.18
CA GLN A 101 -3.68 -6.55 -20.28
C GLN A 101 -4.42 -5.46 -21.07
N ILE A 102 -5.04 -4.49 -20.38
CA ILE A 102 -5.78 -3.40 -21.00
C ILE A 102 -4.86 -2.49 -21.80
N ASN A 103 -3.75 -2.03 -21.19
CA ASN A 103 -2.74 -1.21 -21.88
C ASN A 103 -2.04 -1.93 -23.04
N ARG A 104 -2.16 -3.25 -23.17
CA ARG A 104 -1.66 -4.02 -24.32
C ARG A 104 -2.66 -4.14 -25.45
N ARG A 105 -3.96 -4.00 -25.15
CA ARG A 105 -5.07 -4.20 -26.10
C ARG A 105 -5.48 -2.91 -26.78
N GLN A 106 -5.23 -1.77 -26.16
CA GLN A 106 -5.50 -0.44 -26.69
C GLN A 106 -4.32 0.49 -26.36
N ASN A 107 -4.19 1.59 -27.11
CA ASN A 107 -3.17 2.62 -26.90
C ASN A 107 -3.75 4.04 -26.77
N ASP A 108 -5.08 4.17 -26.71
CA ASP A 108 -5.77 5.47 -26.71
C ASP A 108 -5.82 6.08 -25.30
N VAL A 109 -5.89 5.25 -24.26
CA VAL A 109 -5.91 5.70 -22.86
C VAL A 109 -4.87 4.96 -22.04
N ILE A 110 -3.95 5.70 -21.45
CA ILE A 110 -2.92 5.14 -20.56
C ILE A 110 -3.56 4.85 -19.20
N VAL A 111 -3.65 3.57 -18.80
CA VAL A 111 -4.09 3.21 -17.45
C VAL A 111 -2.87 3.08 -16.53
N ILE A 112 -2.75 3.98 -15.55
CA ILE A 112 -1.67 3.96 -14.57
C ILE A 112 -2.15 3.26 -13.30
N ALA A 113 -1.38 2.25 -12.88
CA ALA A 113 -1.61 1.55 -11.63
C ALA A 113 -1.22 2.42 -10.42
N GLY A 114 -2.13 2.48 -9.46
CA GLY A 114 -1.90 3.06 -8.16
C GLY A 114 -2.85 2.48 -7.13
N VAL A 115 -2.62 2.80 -5.85
CA VAL A 115 -3.48 2.40 -4.75
C VAL A 115 -3.65 3.52 -3.76
N GLU A 116 -4.84 3.56 -3.17
CA GLU A 116 -5.09 4.36 -1.98
C GLU A 116 -4.82 3.52 -0.72
N VAL A 117 -4.06 4.08 0.22
CA VAL A 117 -3.76 3.45 1.50
C VAL A 117 -4.22 4.34 2.65
N THR A 118 -4.62 3.73 3.76
CA THR A 118 -4.78 4.39 5.07
C THR A 118 -3.60 3.95 5.95
N PRO A 119 -2.50 4.71 6.01
CA PRO A 119 -1.28 4.24 6.66
C PRO A 119 -1.49 3.95 8.16
N HIS A 120 -2.28 4.78 8.83
CA HIS A 120 -2.55 4.63 10.26
C HIS A 120 -3.93 5.18 10.64
N TYR A 121 -4.66 4.39 11.42
CA TYR A 121 -5.81 4.82 12.20
C TYR A 121 -5.64 4.30 13.62
N PHE A 122 -6.29 4.90 14.60
CA PHE A 122 -6.28 4.40 15.96
C PHE A 122 -7.62 4.59 16.67
N TRP A 123 -7.84 3.78 17.68
CA TRP A 123 -9.01 3.85 18.54
C TRP A 123 -8.74 4.72 19.77
N SER A 124 -9.64 5.65 20.08
CA SER A 124 -9.72 6.36 21.36
C SER A 124 -11.04 6.01 22.05
N VAL A 125 -11.04 6.16 23.38
CA VAL A 125 -12.28 6.20 24.16
C VAL A 125 -12.52 7.66 24.50
N GLU A 126 -13.65 8.19 24.04
CA GLU A 126 -14.10 9.55 24.29
C GLU A 126 -15.43 9.45 25.01
N GLU A 127 -15.44 9.88 26.28
CA GLU A 127 -16.57 9.70 27.19
C GLU A 127 -17.00 8.22 27.22
N ASP A 128 -18.21 7.91 26.75
CA ASP A 128 -18.78 6.56 26.70
C ASP A 128 -18.76 5.96 25.28
N SER A 129 -17.98 6.53 24.36
CA SER A 129 -17.92 6.12 22.96
C SER A 129 -16.53 5.68 22.53
N LEU A 130 -16.50 4.65 21.67
CA LEU A 130 -15.29 4.21 21.00
C LEU A 130 -15.18 4.92 19.65
N VAL A 131 -14.13 5.72 19.47
CA VAL A 131 -13.95 6.59 18.29
C VAL A 131 -12.77 6.09 17.44
N VAL A 132 -12.97 6.02 16.12
CA VAL A 132 -11.88 5.77 15.15
C VAL A 132 -11.33 7.10 14.66
N ASN A 133 -10.05 7.33 14.94
CA ASN A 133 -9.33 8.50 14.49
C ASN A 133 -8.53 8.22 13.22
N ASN A 134 -8.35 9.24 12.39
CA ASN A 134 -7.50 9.21 11.19
C ASN A 134 -7.92 8.21 10.09
N LEU A 135 -9.12 7.61 10.18
CA LEU A 135 -9.58 6.65 9.18
C LEU A 135 -9.57 7.20 7.75
N HIS A 136 -9.85 8.50 7.61
CA HIS A 136 -9.92 9.22 6.33
C HIS A 136 -8.60 9.91 5.93
N LYS A 137 -7.50 9.64 6.64
CA LYS A 137 -6.17 10.12 6.24
C LYS A 137 -5.57 9.12 5.26
N HIS A 138 -5.75 9.43 3.99
CA HIS A 138 -5.37 8.57 2.89
C HIS A 138 -4.12 9.08 2.17
N MET A 139 -3.38 8.15 1.57
CA MET A 139 -2.27 8.45 0.67
C MET A 139 -2.43 7.69 -0.63
N LEU A 140 -2.01 8.31 -1.72
CA LEU A 140 -1.97 7.69 -3.03
C LEU A 140 -0.55 7.22 -3.32
N VAL A 141 -0.41 5.95 -3.69
CA VAL A 141 0.85 5.37 -4.18
C VAL A 141 0.64 5.07 -5.65
N ILE A 142 1.28 5.84 -6.54
CA ILE A 142 1.00 5.83 -7.98
C ILE A 142 2.28 5.48 -8.74
N GLY A 143 2.13 4.85 -9.91
CA GLY A 143 3.23 4.63 -10.84
C GLY A 143 4.12 3.47 -10.46
N VAL A 144 3.59 2.52 -9.69
CA VAL A 144 4.32 1.36 -9.20
C VAL A 144 3.79 0.11 -9.90
N PRO A 145 4.55 -0.49 -10.83
CA PRO A 145 4.09 -1.67 -11.57
C PRO A 145 4.50 -3.01 -10.91
N GLN A 146 5.00 -2.99 -9.67
CA GLN A 146 5.60 -4.16 -9.01
C GLN A 146 4.77 -4.62 -7.80
N GLU A 147 4.43 -5.90 -7.78
CA GLU A 147 3.65 -6.53 -6.71
C GLU A 147 4.35 -6.45 -5.35
N ASP A 148 5.68 -6.64 -5.32
CA ASP A 148 6.48 -6.64 -4.10
C ASP A 148 6.37 -5.35 -3.31
N LEU A 149 6.21 -4.20 -3.99
CA LEU A 149 6.03 -2.94 -3.30
C LEU A 149 4.68 -2.90 -2.58
N PHE A 150 3.59 -3.33 -3.25
CA PHE A 150 2.25 -3.38 -2.66
C PHE A 150 2.23 -4.31 -1.44
N ASN A 151 2.97 -5.41 -1.51
CA ASN A 151 3.10 -6.37 -0.43
C ASN A 151 3.96 -5.84 0.75
N SER A 152 4.88 -4.90 0.51
CA SER A 152 5.75 -4.33 1.54
C SER A 152 5.24 -3.01 2.14
N LEU A 153 4.17 -2.42 1.61
CA LEU A 153 3.56 -1.22 2.17
C LEU A 153 3.09 -1.46 3.61
N ALA A 154 3.60 -0.64 4.52
CA ALA A 154 3.36 -0.70 5.97
C ALA A 154 1.97 -0.15 6.35
N VAL A 155 0.94 -0.85 5.89
CA VAL A 155 -0.47 -0.49 6.08
C VAL A 155 -1.13 -1.50 7.01
N LEU A 156 -2.00 -1.03 7.92
CA LEU A 156 -2.77 -1.89 8.82
C LEU A 156 -3.57 -2.93 8.01
N GLY A 157 -3.51 -4.20 8.42
CA GLY A 157 -4.05 -5.34 7.69
C GLY A 157 -3.11 -5.99 6.67
N ASN A 158 -1.91 -5.43 6.46
CA ASN A 158 -0.86 -5.99 5.59
C ASN A 158 0.31 -6.60 6.40
N GLU A 159 0.12 -6.90 7.69
CA GLU A 159 1.18 -7.29 8.62
C GLU A 159 1.92 -8.56 8.20
N LEU A 160 1.22 -9.48 7.54
CA LEU A 160 1.79 -10.76 7.11
C LEU A 160 2.94 -10.59 6.10
N THR A 161 2.86 -9.59 5.23
CA THR A 161 3.86 -9.33 4.19
C THR A 161 4.75 -8.14 4.54
N ALA A 162 4.19 -7.06 5.11
CA ALA A 162 4.93 -5.83 5.42
C ALA A 162 5.51 -5.78 6.85
N GLY A 163 5.00 -6.60 7.78
CA GLY A 163 5.43 -6.58 9.18
C GLY A 163 6.83 -7.19 9.39
N LYS A 164 7.57 -6.64 10.34
CA LYS A 164 8.87 -7.19 10.76
C LYS A 164 8.67 -8.30 11.78
N PHE A 165 9.32 -9.43 11.56
CA PHE A 165 9.32 -10.53 12.52
C PHE A 165 10.04 -10.12 13.81
N LYS A 166 9.41 -10.37 14.97
CA LYS A 166 9.99 -10.06 16.28
C LYS A 166 10.28 -11.34 17.05
N ILE A 167 11.55 -11.74 17.12
CA ILE A 167 11.99 -12.98 17.78
C ILE A 167 11.52 -13.08 19.24
N PHE A 168 11.50 -11.96 19.97
CA PHE A 168 11.03 -11.92 21.36
C PHE A 168 9.55 -12.30 21.51
N SER A 169 8.74 -12.22 20.45
CA SER A 169 7.35 -12.70 20.50
C SER A 169 7.22 -14.24 20.55
N LEU A 170 8.33 -14.97 20.40
CA LEU A 170 8.42 -16.41 20.61
C LEU A 170 8.76 -16.81 22.06
N TRP A 171 8.81 -15.88 23.01
CA TRP A 171 9.05 -16.19 24.43
C TRP A 171 8.18 -17.34 25.00
N PRO A 172 6.92 -17.58 24.57
CA PRO A 172 6.15 -18.69 25.12
C PRO A 172 6.70 -20.07 24.72
N ILE A 173 7.60 -20.17 23.72
CA ILE A 173 8.30 -21.42 23.39
C ILE A 173 9.08 -21.95 24.60
N ILE A 174 9.67 -21.07 25.41
CA ILE A 174 10.39 -21.48 26.63
C ILE A 174 9.43 -22.16 27.61
N ILE A 175 8.21 -21.61 27.77
CA ILE A 175 7.16 -22.20 28.60
C ILE A 175 6.68 -23.54 28.02
N LEU A 176 6.56 -23.64 26.69
CA LEU A 176 6.19 -24.88 26.01
C LEU A 176 7.21 -25.98 26.30
N LEU A 177 8.50 -25.69 26.13
CA LEU A 177 9.59 -26.63 26.41
C LEU A 177 9.62 -27.05 27.88
N LEU A 178 9.45 -26.10 28.80
CA LEU A 178 9.35 -26.40 30.24
C LEU A 178 8.12 -27.28 30.54
N GLY A 179 6.98 -27.01 29.89
CA GLY A 179 5.77 -27.81 30.02
C GLY A 179 5.94 -29.24 29.53
N ILE A 180 6.63 -29.43 28.41
CA ILE A 180 6.96 -30.76 27.87
C ILE A 180 7.91 -31.51 28.82
N PHE A 181 8.99 -30.83 29.28
CA PHE A 181 9.98 -31.40 30.19
C PHE A 181 9.34 -31.84 31.51
N LEU A 182 8.48 -31.01 32.10
CA LEU A 182 7.75 -31.30 33.33
C LEU A 182 6.50 -32.16 33.11
N ARG A 183 6.17 -32.53 31.86
CA ARG A 183 4.91 -33.20 31.46
C ARG A 183 3.65 -32.48 31.98
N SER A 184 3.71 -31.17 32.13
CA SER A 184 2.63 -30.33 32.64
C SER A 184 1.70 -29.89 31.49
N LYS A 185 0.50 -30.48 31.44
CA LYS A 185 -0.55 -30.09 30.48
C LYS A 185 -0.91 -28.61 30.57
N PHE A 186 -0.94 -28.07 31.79
CA PHE A 186 -1.27 -26.66 32.04
C PHE A 186 -0.28 -25.70 31.37
N LEU A 187 1.03 -25.96 31.51
CA LEU A 187 2.07 -25.13 30.89
C LEU A 187 2.03 -25.24 29.36
N ILE A 188 1.83 -26.46 28.84
CA ILE A 188 1.69 -26.69 27.40
C ILE A 188 0.51 -25.89 26.85
N ILE A 189 -0.69 -26.02 27.42
CA ILE A 189 -1.89 -25.31 26.95
C ILE A 189 -1.70 -23.79 27.06
N SER A 190 -1.19 -23.29 28.19
CA SER A 190 -0.96 -21.84 28.37
C SER A 190 0.03 -21.29 27.34
N SER A 191 1.11 -22.02 27.05
CA SER A 191 2.08 -21.61 26.03
C SER A 191 1.48 -21.55 24.62
N LEU A 192 0.62 -22.51 24.26
CA LEU A 192 -0.06 -22.53 22.97
C LEU A 192 -1.01 -21.33 22.81
N ILE A 193 -1.75 -20.99 23.86
CA ILE A 193 -2.62 -19.79 23.88
C ILE A 193 -1.77 -18.53 23.69
N LEU A 194 -0.65 -18.41 24.41
CA LEU A 194 0.25 -17.25 24.29
C LEU A 194 0.89 -17.16 22.89
N LEU A 195 1.26 -18.28 22.28
CA LEU A 195 1.73 -18.32 20.89
C LEU A 195 0.63 -17.87 19.92
N ALA A 196 -0.60 -18.33 20.11
CA ALA A 196 -1.74 -17.90 19.31
C ALA A 196 -2.00 -16.39 19.43
N ILE A 197 -1.85 -15.81 20.63
CA ILE A 197 -1.99 -14.37 20.86
C ILE A 197 -0.87 -13.58 20.15
N ASN A 198 0.32 -14.18 20.00
CA ASN A 198 1.47 -13.53 19.37
C ASN A 198 1.50 -13.70 17.84
N PHE A 199 0.82 -14.71 17.27
CA PHE A 199 0.72 -14.92 15.82
C PHE A 199 0.21 -13.65 15.09
N PRO A 200 0.77 -13.26 13.92
CA PRO A 200 1.74 -13.97 13.09
C PRO A 200 3.22 -13.70 13.46
N PHE A 201 3.51 -13.20 14.67
CA PHE A 201 4.86 -12.82 15.12
C PHE A 201 5.51 -11.68 14.32
N LYS A 202 4.80 -11.16 13.32
CA LYS A 202 5.12 -9.96 12.56
C LYS A 202 4.34 -8.77 13.08
N TYR A 203 4.99 -7.62 13.10
CA TYR A 203 4.44 -6.38 13.62
C TYR A 203 4.80 -5.24 12.69
N LEU A 204 3.82 -4.37 12.43
CA LEU A 204 4.06 -3.08 11.80
C LEU A 204 4.73 -2.13 12.80
N PRO A 205 5.35 -1.03 12.32
CA PRO A 205 5.90 -0.01 13.20
C PRO A 205 4.83 0.68 14.07
N PHE A 206 3.60 0.78 13.57
CA PHE A 206 2.46 1.43 14.23
C PHE A 206 1.31 0.44 14.40
N ASP A 207 0.63 0.50 15.55
CA ASP A 207 -0.59 -0.25 15.83
C ASP A 207 -1.81 0.68 15.97
N GLN A 208 -3.01 0.10 15.86
CA GLN A 208 -4.26 0.84 15.90
C GLN A 208 -4.78 1.17 17.31
N TYR A 209 -3.97 0.99 18.35
CA TYR A 209 -4.37 1.20 19.74
C TYR A 209 -3.62 2.36 20.41
N LYS A 210 -2.82 3.11 19.65
CA LYS A 210 -2.06 4.26 20.14
C LYS A 210 -2.07 5.38 19.11
N ASN A 211 -2.15 6.61 19.61
CA ASN A 211 -1.79 7.79 18.85
C ASN A 211 -0.26 7.97 18.95
N TYR A 212 0.41 7.99 17.81
CA TYR A 212 1.87 8.13 17.76
C TYR A 212 2.34 9.58 17.59
N PHE A 213 1.42 10.55 17.42
CA PHE A 213 1.64 11.99 17.20
C PHE A 213 2.48 12.37 15.96
N GLU A 214 3.57 11.65 15.69
CA GLU A 214 4.36 11.69 14.48
C GLU A 214 4.11 10.40 13.68
N LEU A 215 3.48 10.54 12.52
CA LEU A 215 3.19 9.42 11.63
C LEU A 215 4.22 9.40 10.49
N PRO A 216 4.60 8.22 9.98
CA PRO A 216 5.73 8.01 9.08
C PRO A 216 5.62 8.71 7.71
N TYR A 217 4.48 9.32 7.43
CA TYR A 217 4.15 9.91 6.14
C TYR A 217 3.31 11.20 6.26
N GLN A 218 3.39 11.90 7.40
CA GLN A 218 2.83 13.24 7.60
C GLN A 218 3.89 14.32 7.41
#